data_AF-A0A7V2PDN6-F1
#
_entry.id   AF-A0A7V2PDN6-F1
#
_cell.length_a   1.000
_cell.length_b   1.000
_cell.length_c   1.000
_cell.angle_alpha   90.00
_cell.angle_beta   90.00
_cell.angle_gamma   90.00
#
_symmetry.space_group_name_H-M   'P 1'
#
loop_
_entity.id
_entity.type
_entity.pdbx_description
1 polymer ?
#
loop_
_entity_poly.entity_id
_entity_poly.type
_entity_poly.pdbx_seq_one_letter_code
_entity_poly.pdbx_strand_id
1 'polypeptide(L)' 'MESDREKALEAAVNQITKRYGDGAVMRLGEAKHLMVEAVPTGSLALDLALGVG' A
#
# COMPACT_ATOMS: atom_id res chain seq x y z
N MET A 1 -10.87 -25.42 11.80
CA MET A 1 -11.71 -24.19 11.82
C MET A 1 -10.89 -22.94 11.56
N GLU A 2 -9.91 -22.57 12.41
CA GLU A 2 -9.09 -21.37 12.16
C GLU A 2 -8.25 -21.49 10.87
N SER A 3 -7.65 -22.66 10.60
CA SER A 3 -6.88 -22.88 9.37
C SER A 3 -7.73 -22.99 8.09
N ASP A 4 -8.99 -23.42 8.19
CA ASP A 4 -9.89 -23.49 7.03
C ASP A 4 -10.31 -22.09 6.58
N ARG A 5 -10.52 -21.19 7.55
CA ARG A 5 -10.80 -19.77 7.30
C ARG A 5 -9.61 -19.08 6.67
N GLU A 6 -8.39 -19.35 7.12
CA GLU A 6 -7.16 -18.79 6.54
C GLU A 6 -6.94 -19.25 5.10
N LYS A 7 -7.14 -20.55 4.81
CA LYS A 7 -7.05 -21.09 3.44
C LYS A 7 -8.06 -20.45 2.49
N ALA A 8 -9.31 -20.30 2.93
CA ALA A 8 -10.35 -19.67 2.14
C ALA A 8 -10.05 -18.19 1.88
N LEU A 9 -9.52 -17.49 2.89
CA LEU A 9 -9.08 -16.11 2.77
C LEU A 9 -7.95 -15.97 1.75
N GLU A 10 -6.91 -16.79 1.85
CA GLU A 10 -5.77 -16.78 0.93
C GLU A 10 -6.20 -17.07 -0.52
N ALA A 11 -7.10 -18.06 -0.71
CA ALA A 11 -7.66 -18.35 -2.02
C ALA A 11 -8.43 -17.16 -2.62
N ALA A 12 -9.21 -16.45 -1.81
CA ALA A 12 -9.95 -15.26 -2.24
C ALA A 12 -9.01 -14.10 -2.60
N VAL A 13 -8.00 -13.84 -1.78
CA VAL A 13 -6.96 -12.81 -2.04
C VAL A 13 -6.26 -13.11 -3.36
N ASN A 14 -5.82 -14.35 -3.58
CA ASN A 14 -5.17 -14.77 -4.82
C ASN A 14 -6.08 -14.62 -6.05
N GLN A 15 -7.39 -14.88 -5.92
CA GLN A 15 -8.33 -14.66 -7.01
C GLN A 15 -8.46 -13.18 -7.39
N ILE A 16 -8.45 -12.28 -6.41
CA ILE A 16 -8.53 -10.83 -6.65
C ILE A 16 -7.25 -10.35 -7.34
N THR A 17 -6.07 -10.71 -6.81
CA THR A 17 -4.77 -10.34 -7.41
C THR A 17 -4.64 -10.83 -8.85
N LYS A 18 -5.06 -12.08 -9.14
CA LYS A 18 -5.00 -12.63 -10.52
C LYS A 18 -5.92 -11.91 -11.50
N ARG A 19 -7.08 -11.43 -11.06
CA ARG A 19 -8.08 -10.79 -11.94
C ARG A 19 -7.80 -9.30 -12.16
N TYR A 20 -7.30 -8.61 -11.15
CA TYR A 20 -7.21 -7.15 -11.14
C TYR A 20 -5.77 -6.61 -11.06
N GLY A 21 -4.78 -7.50 -10.95
CA GLY A 21 -3.37 -7.14 -10.88
C GLY A 21 -2.82 -7.02 -9.46
N ASP A 22 -1.50 -6.90 -9.37
CA ASP A 22 -0.79 -6.72 -8.11
C ASP A 22 -1.22 -5.40 -7.44
N GLY A 23 -1.46 -5.46 -6.13
CA GLY A 23 -1.91 -4.31 -5.35
C GLY A 23 -3.43 -4.05 -5.35
N ALA A 24 -4.23 -4.86 -6.07
CA ALA A 24 -5.70 -4.76 -6.01
C ALA A 24 -6.28 -5.12 -4.63
N VAL A 25 -5.56 -5.93 -3.85
CA VAL A 25 -5.86 -6.22 -2.44
C VAL A 25 -4.54 -6.45 -1.70
N MET A 26 -4.42 -5.84 -0.51
CA MET A 26 -3.23 -5.95 0.33
C MET A 26 -3.61 -5.73 1.80
N ARG A 27 -2.79 -6.21 2.74
CA ARG A 27 -3.01 -5.90 4.15
C ARG A 27 -2.68 -4.44 4.42
N LEU A 28 -3.46 -3.79 5.28
CA LEU A 28 -3.32 -2.37 5.63
C LEU A 28 -1.93 -1.98 6.19
N GLY A 29 -1.13 -2.96 6.65
CA GLY A 29 0.26 -2.77 7.10
C GLY A 29 1.33 -3.36 6.16
N GLU A 30 0.95 -4.11 5.12
CA GLU A 30 1.87 -4.60 4.08
C GLU A 30 2.04 -3.60 2.93
N ALA A 31 1.19 -2.57 2.87
CA ALA A 31 1.50 -1.35 2.15
C ALA A 31 2.76 -0.74 2.80
N LYS A 32 3.94 -1.24 2.40
CA LYS A 32 5.23 -0.63 2.70
C LYS A 32 5.03 0.85 2.53
N HIS A 33 5.27 1.62 3.60
CA HIS A 33 5.32 3.08 3.65
C HIS A 33 4.94 3.65 2.30
N LEU A 34 3.67 4.06 2.12
CA LEU A 34 3.30 4.87 0.96
C LEU A 34 4.34 5.98 0.95
N MET A 35 5.38 5.84 0.13
CA MET A 35 6.39 6.85 -0.03
C MET A 35 5.61 7.91 -0.73
N VAL A 36 5.11 8.87 0.06
CA VAL A 36 4.34 9.97 -0.47
C VAL A 36 5.35 10.73 -1.30
N GLU A 37 5.28 10.52 -2.61
CA GLU A 37 6.11 11.23 -3.55
C GLU A 37 5.75 12.71 -3.45
N ALA A 38 6.70 13.50 -2.98
CA ALA A 38 6.58 14.94 -2.92
C ALA A 38 7.26 15.53 -4.15
N VAL A 39 6.56 16.43 -4.85
CA VAL A 39 7.17 17.26 -5.89
C VAL A 39 7.75 18.50 -5.22
N PRO A 40 9.07 18.78 -5.32
CA PRO A 40 9.68 19.96 -4.70
C PRO A 40 9.01 21.24 -5.19
N THR A 41 8.73 22.17 -4.28
CA THR A 41 8.12 23.45 -4.64
C THR A 41 9.12 24.40 -5.30
N GLY A 42 10.41 24.08 -5.24
CA GLY A 42 11.50 24.96 -5.71
C GLY A 42 11.93 26.01 -4.68
N SER A 43 11.32 26.01 -3.49
CA SER A 43 11.68 26.84 -2.34
C SER A 43 12.01 25.95 -1.14
N LEU A 44 13.28 25.93 -0.74
CA LEU A 44 13.76 25.09 0.37
C LEU A 44 13.01 25.35 1.68
N ALA A 45 12.71 26.63 1.98
CA ALA A 45 12.00 26.99 3.20
C ALA A 45 10.56 26.44 3.22
N LEU A 46 9.92 26.37 2.06
CA LEU A 46 8.55 25.87 1.92
C LEU A 46 8.51 24.34 1.98
N ASP A 47 9.45 23.67 1.31
CA ASP A 47 9.57 22.20 1.35
C ASP A 47 9.85 21.70 2.77
N LEU A 48 10.70 22.40 3.53
CA LEU A 48 10.94 22.14 4.95
C LEU A 48 9.69 22.35 5.81
N ALA A 49 8.94 23.43 5.59
CA ALA A 49 7.72 23.72 6.34
C ALA A 49 6.60 22.70 6.09
N LEU A 50 6.56 22.13 4.88
CA LEU A 50 5.64 21.05 4.51
C LEU A 50 6.08 19.67 5.04
N GLY A 51 7.27 19.57 5.65
CA GLY A 51 7.80 18.33 6.18
C GLY A 51 8.26 17.34 5.12
N VAL A 52 8.53 17.82 3.89
CA VAL A 52 9.02 17.03 2.75
C VAL A 52 10.48 17.34 2.40
N GLY A 53 11.13 18.25 3.15
CA GLY A 53 12.53 18.64 3.01
C GLY A 53 13.51 17.76 3.75
#